data_AF-A0A7S2FQ87-F1
#
_entry.id   AF-A0A7S2FQ87-F1
#
_cell.length_a   1.000
_cell.length_b   1.000
_cell.length_c   1.000
_cell.angle_alpha   90.00
_cell.angle_beta   90.00
_cell.angle_gamma   90.00
#
_symmetry.space_group_name_H-M   'P 1'
#
loop_
_entity.id
_entity.type
_entity.pdbx_description
1 polymer ?
#
loop_
_entity_poly.entity_id
_entity_poly.type
_entity_poly.pdbx_seq_one_letter_code
_entity_poly.pdbx_strand_id
1 'polypeptide(L)'
;CMHVIPHILLARCEACAQVTNPSPKTQVHLARVSIDEAHFVDQGLRDVVARLLGKHVALSRYNSHLDNALPTQLSAWSGMCNYLMQRIQSEPEQCPGRRVDMSPMAAIAMKIALTELLHHVNEIRSK
;
A
#
# COMPACT_ATOMS: atom_id res chain seq x y z
N CYS A 1 5.24 15.22 -18.26
CA CYS A 1 4.63 14.68 -17.03
C CYS A 1 5.55 14.76 -15.79
N MET A 2 6.28 15.86 -15.57
CA MET A 2 7.20 16.00 -14.42
C MET A 2 6.55 16.51 -13.11
N HIS A 3 5.29 16.97 -13.16
CA HIS A 3 4.58 17.50 -11.99
C HIS A 3 3.89 16.44 -11.10
N VAL A 4 3.86 15.16 -11.52
CA VAL A 4 3.15 14.10 -10.78
C VAL A 4 4.07 13.34 -9.81
N ILE A 5 5.37 13.31 -10.11
CA ILE A 5 6.38 12.55 -9.34
C ILE A 5 6.51 13.03 -7.89
N PRO A 6 6.56 14.36 -7.59
CA PRO A 6 6.66 14.83 -6.21
C PRO A 6 5.45 14.43 -5.35
N HIS A 7 4.24 14.51 -5.91
CA HIS A 7 3.01 14.14 -5.21
C HIS A 7 2.93 12.64 -4.92
N ILE A 8 3.38 11.78 -5.85
CA ILE A 8 3.41 10.33 -5.66
C ILE A 8 4.42 9.93 -4.58
N LEU A 9 5.62 10.54 -4.59
CA LEU A 9 6.66 10.23 -3.60
C LEU A 9 6.29 10.72 -2.20
N LEU A 10 5.68 11.91 -2.09
CA LEU A 10 5.20 12.43 -0.82
C LEU A 10 4.06 11.56 -0.26
N ALA A 11 3.10 11.18 -1.12
CA ALA A 11 2.02 10.27 -0.74
C ALA A 11 2.53 8.91 -0.26
N ARG A 12 3.65 8.41 -0.81
CA ARG A 12 4.29 7.17 -0.35
C ARG A 12 4.80 7.28 1.08
N CYS A 13 5.55 8.34 1.39
CA CYS A 13 6.08 8.55 2.74
C CYS A 13 4.96 8.68 3.77
N GLU A 14 3.90 9.42 3.45
CA GLU A 14 2.73 9.55 4.31
C GLU A 14 1.98 8.22 4.48
N ALA A 15 1.79 7.46 3.39
CA ALA A 15 1.16 6.15 3.47
C ALA A 15 1.98 5.18 4.33
N CYS A 16 3.31 5.18 4.20
CA CYS A 16 4.19 4.38 5.04
C CYS A 16 4.02 4.75 6.52
N ALA A 17 4.09 6.04 6.84
CA ALA A 17 3.89 6.52 8.21
C ALA A 17 2.49 6.18 8.77
N GLN A 18 1.45 6.16 7.93
CA GLN A 18 0.10 5.77 8.35
C GLN A 18 -0.03 4.28 8.63
N VAL A 19 0.59 3.44 7.79
CA VAL A 19 0.59 1.97 7.90
C VAL A 19 1.36 1.53 9.16
N THR A 20 2.42 2.26 9.52
CA THR A 20 3.31 1.91 10.63
C THR A 20 3.14 2.75 11.89
N ASN A 21 2.10 3.58 11.96
CA ASN A 21 1.85 4.44 13.11
C ASN A 21 1.51 3.59 14.36
N PRO A 22 2.35 3.57 15.41
CA PRO A 22 2.09 2.79 16.62
C PRO A 22 1.02 3.42 17.52
N SER A 23 0.60 4.66 17.24
CA SER A 23 -0.36 5.41 18.05
C SER A 23 -1.33 6.20 17.16
N PRO A 24 -2.22 5.50 16.42
CA PRO A 24 -3.19 6.15 15.55
C PRO A 24 -4.21 6.96 16.36
N LYS A 25 -4.49 8.19 15.93
CA LYS A 25 -5.53 9.04 16.54
C LYS A 25 -6.92 8.77 15.97
N THR A 26 -7.00 8.15 14.80
CA THR A 26 -8.24 7.86 14.08
C THR A 26 -8.18 6.46 13.49
N GLN A 27 -9.33 5.81 13.28
CA GLN A 27 -9.42 4.44 12.75
C GLN A 27 -8.53 3.47 13.53
N VAL A 28 -8.65 3.54 14.86
CA VAL A 28 -7.86 2.77 15.84
C VAL A 28 -8.12 1.26 15.77
N HIS A 29 -9.26 0.85 15.20
CA HIS A 29 -9.61 -0.55 15.00
C HIS A 29 -8.84 -1.22 13.85
N LEU A 30 -8.20 -0.44 12.97
CA LEU A 30 -7.43 -1.00 11.86
C LEU A 30 -6.07 -1.51 12.34
N ALA A 31 -5.75 -2.77 12.04
CA ALA A 31 -4.44 -3.33 12.35
C ALA A 31 -3.33 -2.59 11.59
N ARG A 32 -2.25 -2.23 12.29
CA ARG A 32 -1.06 -1.57 11.73
C ARG A 32 0.09 -2.55 11.61
N VAL A 33 1.01 -2.26 10.69
CA VAL A 33 2.28 -2.97 10.57
C VAL A 33 3.27 -2.40 11.59
N SER A 34 4.22 -3.19 12.08
CA SER A 34 5.22 -2.68 13.03
C SER A 34 6.06 -1.58 12.39
N ILE A 35 6.45 -0.58 13.18
CA ILE A 35 7.39 0.47 12.73
C ILE A 35 8.76 -0.11 12.37
N ASP A 36 9.16 -1.23 12.96
CA ASP A 36 10.41 -1.91 12.64
C ASP A 36 10.40 -2.49 11.21
N GLU A 37 9.20 -2.74 10.67
CA GLU A 37 8.98 -3.29 9.33
C GLU A 37 8.70 -2.19 8.29
N ALA A 38 8.85 -0.89 8.65
CA ALA A 38 8.56 0.23 7.76
C ALA A 38 9.34 0.21 6.44
N HIS A 39 10.55 -0.34 6.44
CA HIS A 39 11.34 -0.51 5.22
C HIS A 39 10.70 -1.50 4.25
N PHE A 40 10.10 -2.60 4.74
CA PHE A 40 9.31 -3.51 3.91
C PHE A 40 8.02 -2.86 3.42
N VAL A 41 7.37 -2.03 4.25
CA VAL A 41 6.20 -1.26 3.83
C VAL A 41 6.54 -0.29 2.68
N ASP A 42 7.64 0.46 2.77
CA ASP A 42 8.08 1.35 1.67
C ASP A 42 8.37 0.55 0.37
N GLN A 43 8.97 -0.63 0.49
CA GLN A 43 9.20 -1.53 -0.64
C GLN A 43 7.88 -1.98 -1.29
N GLY A 44 6.89 -2.40 -0.50
CA GLY A 44 5.58 -2.80 -1.00
C GLY A 44 4.83 -1.64 -1.66
N LEU A 45 4.90 -0.44 -1.08
CA LEU A 45 4.29 0.75 -1.68
C LEU A 45 4.93 1.14 -3.03
N ARG A 46 6.23 0.88 -3.23
CA ARG A 46 6.87 1.07 -4.54
C ARG A 46 6.29 0.11 -5.59
N ASP A 47 5.98 -1.13 -5.20
CA ASP A 47 5.34 -2.09 -6.09
C ASP A 47 3.92 -1.66 -6.46
N VAL A 48 3.13 -1.18 -5.48
CA VAL A 48 1.80 -0.60 -5.74
C VAL A 48 1.88 0.57 -6.72
N VAL A 49 2.83 1.50 -6.53
CA VAL A 49 3.04 2.62 -7.46
C VAL A 49 3.44 2.12 -8.85
N ALA A 50 4.29 1.09 -8.94
CA ALA A 50 4.66 0.49 -10.23
C ALA A 50 3.43 -0.07 -10.97
N ARG A 51 2.56 -0.81 -10.27
CA ARG A 51 1.30 -1.35 -10.82
C ARG A 51 0.36 -0.25 -11.31
N LEU A 52 0.17 0.80 -10.52
CA LEU A 52 -0.65 1.95 -10.90
C LEU A 52 -0.12 2.68 -12.14
N LEU A 53 1.19 2.63 -12.38
CA LEU A 53 1.82 3.19 -13.58
C LEU A 53 1.85 2.20 -14.76
N GLY A 54 1.14 1.07 -14.65
CA GLY A 54 1.09 0.03 -15.70
C GLY A 54 2.38 -0.79 -15.83
N LYS A 55 3.29 -0.71 -14.85
CA LYS A 55 4.53 -1.50 -14.84
C LYS A 55 4.25 -2.83 -14.16
N HIS A 56 3.96 -3.86 -14.96
CA HIS A 56 3.75 -5.21 -14.46
C HIS A 56 5.05 -5.79 -13.86
N VAL A 57 4.92 -6.68 -12.87
CA VAL A 57 6.00 -7.31 -12.08
C VAL A 57 7.14 -7.87 -12.95
N ALA A 58 6.83 -8.30 -14.17
CA ALA A 58 7.78 -8.90 -15.10
C ALA A 58 8.81 -7.92 -15.72
N LEU A 59 8.62 -6.60 -15.63
CA LEU A 59 9.38 -5.64 -16.45
C LEU A 59 10.27 -4.64 -15.68
N SER A 60 10.26 -4.65 -14.35
CA SER A 60 10.99 -3.64 -13.57
C SER A 60 12.08 -4.30 -12.73
N ARG A 61 13.33 -4.13 -13.17
CA ARG A 61 14.57 -4.36 -12.40
C ARG A 61 14.65 -3.57 -11.07
N TYR A 62 13.66 -2.72 -10.80
CA TYR A 62 13.51 -1.90 -9.60
C TYR A 62 12.37 -2.37 -8.69
N ASN A 63 11.65 -3.44 -9.06
CA ASN A 63 10.64 -4.02 -8.18
C ASN A 63 11.34 -4.81 -7.08
N SER A 64 11.05 -4.46 -5.83
CA SER A 64 11.51 -5.18 -4.66
C SER A 64 11.09 -6.65 -4.80
N HIS A 65 12.05 -7.57 -4.83
CA HIS A 65 11.74 -8.99 -4.95
C HIS A 65 11.10 -9.47 -3.64
N LEU A 66 9.94 -10.12 -3.74
CA LEU A 66 9.36 -10.86 -2.63
C LEU A 66 10.18 -12.13 -2.44
N ASP A 67 10.80 -12.26 -1.28
CA ASP A 67 11.58 -13.44 -0.93
C ASP A 67 10.77 -14.33 0.02
N ASN A 68 10.51 -15.57 -0.40
CA ASN A 68 9.80 -16.54 0.43
C ASN A 68 10.63 -16.96 1.66
N ALA A 69 11.95 -16.81 1.61
CA ALA A 69 12.83 -17.02 2.76
C ALA A 69 12.71 -15.90 3.81
N LEU A 70 11.92 -14.85 3.55
CA LEU A 70 11.74 -13.70 4.44
C LEU A 70 10.26 -13.50 4.84
N PRO A 71 9.74 -14.29 5.81
CA PRO A 71 8.34 -14.23 6.22
C PRO A 71 7.89 -12.85 6.73
N THR A 72 8.80 -12.09 7.35
CA THR A 72 8.52 -10.73 7.85
C THR A 72 8.20 -9.76 6.71
N GLN A 73 8.87 -9.88 5.56
CA GLN A 73 8.56 -9.09 4.36
C GLN A 73 7.14 -9.42 3.85
N LEU A 74 6.82 -10.72 3.70
CA LEU A 74 5.50 -11.16 3.26
C LEU A 74 4.39 -10.70 4.21
N SER A 75 4.62 -10.79 5.52
CA SER A 75 3.68 -10.31 6.55
C SER A 75 3.48 -8.80 6.47
N ALA A 76 4.56 -8.02 6.42
CA ALA A 76 4.49 -6.56 6.31
C ALA A 76 3.73 -6.11 5.06
N TRP A 77 3.96 -6.75 3.91
CA TRP A 77 3.28 -6.41 2.65
C TRP A 77 1.80 -6.78 2.70
N SER A 78 1.46 -7.97 3.20
CA SER A 78 0.04 -8.37 3.37
C SER A 78 -0.71 -7.48 4.37
N GLY A 79 -0.06 -7.14 5.49
CA GLY A 79 -0.60 -6.23 6.51
C GLY A 79 -0.82 -4.82 5.95
N MET A 80 0.15 -4.30 5.19
CA MET A 80 0.02 -3.03 4.48
C MET A 80 -1.16 -3.04 3.52
N CYS A 81 -1.31 -4.07 2.67
CA CYS A 81 -2.43 -4.18 1.74
C CYS A 81 -3.78 -4.17 2.46
N ASN A 82 -3.92 -5.02 3.47
CA ASN A 82 -5.15 -5.12 4.27
C ASN A 82 -5.50 -3.81 4.97
N TYR A 83 -4.50 -3.12 5.52
CA TYR A 83 -4.68 -1.81 6.13
C TYR A 83 -5.19 -0.78 5.12
N LEU A 84 -4.51 -0.62 3.98
CA LEU A 84 -4.85 0.38 2.97
C LEU A 84 -6.21 0.12 2.33
N MET A 85 -6.56 -1.13 2.06
CA MET A 85 -7.87 -1.50 1.50
C MET A 85 -9.04 -1.03 2.37
N GLN A 86 -8.90 -1.11 3.70
CA GLN A 86 -9.91 -0.66 4.65
C GLN A 86 -9.83 0.85 4.93
N ARG A 87 -8.64 1.43 4.80
CA ARG A 87 -8.36 2.82 5.15
C ARG A 87 -8.77 3.83 4.08
N ILE A 88 -8.65 3.46 2.80
CA ILE A 88 -8.92 4.36 1.67
C ILE A 88 -10.41 4.72 1.64
N GLN A 89 -10.68 6.02 1.65
CA GLN A 89 -12.01 6.59 1.54
C GLN A 89 -12.17 7.37 0.24
N SER A 90 -13.15 7.00 -0.57
CA SER A 90 -13.48 7.62 -1.86
C SER A 90 -14.83 8.33 -1.88
N GLU A 91 -15.64 8.12 -0.85
CA GLU A 91 -16.98 8.67 -0.74
C GLU A 91 -17.12 9.38 0.63
N PRO A 92 -17.75 10.57 0.68
CA PRO A 92 -17.95 11.30 1.93
C PRO A 92 -18.69 10.49 3.01
N GLU A 93 -19.58 9.59 2.60
CA GLU A 93 -20.40 8.75 3.47
C GLU A 93 -19.57 7.70 4.23
N GLN A 94 -18.40 7.31 3.70
CA GLN A 94 -17.51 6.34 4.32
C GLN A 94 -16.87 6.88 5.61
N CYS A 95 -16.75 8.20 5.74
CA CYS A 95 -16.29 8.86 6.96
C CYS A 95 -16.76 10.33 7.00
N PRO A 96 -17.97 10.58 7.50
CA PRO A 96 -18.52 11.92 7.59
C PRO A 96 -17.57 12.88 8.33
N GLY A 97 -17.39 14.08 7.79
CA GLY A 97 -16.52 15.11 8.36
C GLY A 97 -15.05 15.02 7.96
N ARG A 98 -14.66 13.99 7.20
CA ARG A 98 -13.30 13.86 6.66
C ARG A 98 -13.28 14.04 5.14
N ARG A 99 -12.29 14.78 4.64
CA ARG A 99 -12.05 14.91 3.19
C ARG A 99 -11.70 13.54 2.61
N VAL A 100 -12.37 13.17 1.52
CA VAL A 100 -12.06 11.95 0.76
C VAL A 100 -10.59 11.94 0.35
N ASP A 101 -9.98 10.75 0.37
CA ASP A 101 -8.55 10.57 0.06
C ASP A 101 -8.27 10.82 -1.44
N MET A 102 -9.21 10.37 -2.29
CA MET A 102 -9.08 10.41 -3.75
C MET A 102 -10.45 10.25 -4.43
N SER A 103 -10.49 10.40 -5.76
CA SER A 103 -11.73 10.17 -6.53
C SER A 103 -12.13 8.68 -6.51
N PRO A 104 -13.42 8.35 -6.77
CA PRO A 104 -13.89 6.97 -6.85
C PRO A 104 -13.08 6.11 -7.81
N MET A 105 -12.77 6.63 -9.01
CA MET A 105 -11.96 5.90 -10.00
C MET A 105 -10.53 5.67 -9.53
N ALA A 106 -9.90 6.65 -8.88
CA ALA A 106 -8.56 6.50 -8.31
C ALA A 106 -8.54 5.45 -7.18
N ALA A 107 -9.58 5.43 -6.33
CA ALA A 107 -9.70 4.44 -5.26
C ALA A 107 -9.90 3.02 -5.79
N ILE A 108 -10.68 2.85 -6.87
CA ILE A 108 -10.81 1.56 -7.56
C ILE A 108 -9.45 1.10 -8.10
N ALA A 109 -8.72 1.96 -8.80
CA ALA A 109 -7.40 1.62 -9.33
C ALA A 109 -6.42 1.24 -8.20
N MET A 110 -6.43 1.99 -7.09
CA MET A 110 -5.61 1.68 -5.90
C MET A 110 -5.99 0.33 -5.29
N LYS A 111 -7.29 0.05 -5.11
CA LYS A 111 -7.76 -1.24 -4.55
C LYS A 111 -7.44 -2.41 -5.47
N ILE A 112 -7.51 -2.24 -6.78
CA ILE A 112 -7.07 -3.25 -7.75
C ILE A 112 -5.57 -3.53 -7.57
N ALA A 113 -4.72 -2.50 -7.57
CA ALA A 113 -3.28 -2.68 -7.40
C ALA A 113 -2.91 -3.36 -6.06
N LEU A 114 -3.59 -3.00 -4.96
CA LEU A 114 -3.42 -3.66 -3.66
C LEU A 114 -3.86 -5.13 -3.68
N THR A 115 -4.95 -5.43 -4.38
CA THR A 115 -5.48 -6.81 -4.51
C THR A 115 -4.53 -7.68 -5.31
N GLU A 116 -4.02 -7.18 -6.44
CA GLU A 116 -3.03 -7.92 -7.23
C GLU A 116 -1.73 -8.17 -6.45
N LEU A 117 -1.28 -7.18 -5.67
CA LEU A 117 -0.10 -7.34 -4.81
C LEU A 117 -0.36 -8.39 -3.73
N LEU A 118 -1.54 -8.37 -3.10
CA LEU A 118 -1.91 -9.35 -2.09
C LEU A 118 -1.99 -10.77 -2.67
N HIS A 119 -2.56 -10.92 -3.87
CA HIS A 119 -2.53 -12.20 -4.60
C HIS A 119 -1.10 -12.67 -4.84
N HIS A 120 -0.21 -11.79 -5.33
CA HIS A 120 1.19 -12.14 -5.55
C HIS A 120 1.90 -12.57 -4.25
N VAL A 121 1.67 -11.88 -3.13
CA VAL A 121 2.19 -12.28 -1.81
C VAL A 121 1.72 -13.69 -1.42
N ASN A 122 0.45 -14.01 -1.66
CA ASN A 122 -0.11 -15.33 -1.34
C ASN A 122 0.46 -16.43 -2.24
N GLU A 123 0.67 -16.15 -3.52
CA GLU A 123 1.32 -17.09 -4.45
C GLU A 123 2.75 -17.42 -4.00
N ILE A 124 3.53 -16.42 -3.61
CA ILE A 124 4.90 -16.62 -3.12
C ILE A 124 4.91 -17.43 -1.82
N ARG A 125 4.02 -17.11 -0.88
CA ARG A 125 3.90 -17.83 0.41
C ARG A 125 3.51 -19.30 0.26
N SER A 126 2.83 -19.65 -0.84
CA SER A 126 2.38 -21.03 -1.12
C SER A 126 3.43 -21.91 -1.80
N LYS A 127 4.53 -21.31 -2.29
CA LYS A 127 5.66 -22.03 -2.91
C LYS A 127 6.67 -22.47 -1.84
#